data_AF-A0A7J7IV45-F1
#
_entry.id   AF-A0A7J7IV45-F1
#
_cell.length_a   1.000
_cell.length_b   1.000
_cell.length_c   1.000
_cell.angle_alpha   90.00
_cell.angle_beta   90.00
_cell.angle_gamma   90.00
#
_symmetry.space_group_name_H-M   'P 1'
#
loop_
_entity.id
_entity.type
_entity.pdbx_description
1 polymer ?
#
loop_
_entity_poly.entity_id
_entity_poly.type
_entity_poly.pdbx_seq_one_letter_code
_entity_poly.pdbx_strand_id
1 'polypeptide(L)'
;MLTGVRYAAPPVGSLRFKRPAPVDVWRGVRNATSVGQPCAQRTPRFKISITNEDCLFLDITVPGGVDVNKKKPVMVWIHGGGYTLGSKNGYFGATLAVQGDVIVVAINYRLAMLGFLYDGPGTGNFGLWDQRAAIMWVKENIDKFGGDPELITIFGESAGAGSVSAQLMGRHNTGLFQRAIQESGSLYSHWGWFNSENQLFEIRESIRNQHNCSKDESVYKCLENKSVDELLSTAVTDNPLVNHWHPVPDDDFFLSYTSQEVYNATQRNPNLPVPLAVGTPTWPLFNVSADTVMEFNSAGLKVIATPEKDRLLNLTETLFAARTAQVNADKAPGIFIV
;
A
#
# COMPACT_ATOMS: atom_id res chain seq x y z
N MET A 1 -3.11 -20.98 -9.10
CA MET A 1 -3.11 -19.95 -8.05
C MET A 1 -2.49 -20.55 -6.81
N LEU A 2 -1.61 -19.81 -6.14
CA LEU A 2 -1.16 -20.15 -4.79
C LEU A 2 -1.74 -19.13 -3.81
N THR A 3 -2.23 -19.63 -2.68
CA THR A 3 -2.84 -18.80 -1.63
C THR A 3 -2.14 -19.02 -0.30
N GLY A 4 -2.01 -17.95 0.48
CA GLY A 4 -1.43 -18.00 1.81
C GLY A 4 0.08 -18.27 1.83
N VAL A 5 0.82 -17.82 0.80
CA VAL A 5 2.27 -17.92 0.78
C VAL A 5 2.85 -16.94 1.80
N ARG A 6 3.58 -17.46 2.79
CA ARG A 6 4.20 -16.63 3.82
C ARG A 6 5.46 -15.96 3.27
N TYR A 7 5.56 -14.64 3.37
CA TYR A 7 6.74 -13.89 2.97
C TYR A 7 7.60 -13.41 4.17
N ALA A 8 7.06 -13.43 5.39
CA ALA A 8 7.77 -13.06 6.61
C ALA A 8 7.28 -13.88 7.83
N ALA A 9 8.12 -13.98 8.87
CA ALA A 9 7.77 -14.63 10.12
C ALA A 9 6.53 -13.95 10.77
N PRO A 10 5.71 -14.70 11.52
CA PRO A 10 4.56 -14.12 12.23
C PRO A 10 5.01 -12.97 13.15
N PRO A 11 4.44 -11.76 13.04
CA PRO A 11 4.81 -10.61 13.85
C PRO A 11 4.10 -10.67 15.22
N VAL A 12 4.34 -11.74 15.99
CA VAL A 12 3.72 -12.00 17.30
C VAL A 12 4.72 -11.85 18.43
N GLY A 13 4.21 -11.57 19.64
CA GLY A 13 5.04 -11.41 20.84
C GLY A 13 6.17 -10.41 20.60
N SER A 14 7.42 -10.84 20.78
CA SER A 14 8.59 -9.97 20.61
C SER A 14 8.84 -9.46 19.20
N LEU A 15 8.09 -9.93 18.19
CA LEU A 15 8.14 -9.43 16.81
C LEU A 15 7.03 -8.42 16.49
N ARG A 16 6.06 -8.20 17.39
CA ARG A 16 4.86 -7.37 17.16
C ARG A 16 5.17 -5.96 16.64
N PHE A 17 6.10 -5.28 17.29
CA PHE A 17 6.51 -3.91 16.96
C PHE A 17 7.95 -3.87 16.44
N LYS A 18 8.27 -4.78 15.51
CA LYS A 18 9.56 -4.84 14.82
C LYS A 18 9.36 -4.95 13.33
N ARG A 19 10.42 -4.68 12.57
CA ARG A 19 10.48 -4.98 11.13
C ARG A 19 10.17 -6.48 10.90
N PRO A 20 9.55 -6.83 9.76
CA PRO A 20 9.28 -8.23 9.42
C PRO A 20 10.57 -9.04 9.45
N ALA A 21 10.58 -10.13 10.20
CA ALA A 21 11.70 -11.06 10.23
C ALA A 21 11.58 -12.08 9.08
N PRO A 22 12.70 -12.63 8.60
CA PRO A 22 12.70 -13.70 7.60
C PRO A 22 11.86 -14.90 8.04
N VAL A 23 11.28 -15.63 7.09
CA VAL A 23 10.58 -16.88 7.37
C VAL A 23 11.58 -17.95 7.81
N ASP A 24 11.25 -18.72 8.84
CA ASP A 24 12.03 -19.90 9.23
C ASP A 24 12.19 -20.87 8.07
N VAL A 25 13.39 -21.39 7.88
CA VAL A 25 13.66 -22.40 6.85
C VAL A 25 12.91 -23.68 7.20
N TRP A 26 12.11 -24.20 6.26
CA TRP A 26 11.43 -25.48 6.41
C TRP A 26 12.00 -26.52 5.45
N ARG A 27 11.81 -27.81 5.79
CA ARG A 27 12.13 -28.93 4.90
C ARG A 27 10.84 -29.45 4.24
N GLY A 28 10.94 -29.88 2.99
CA GLY A 28 9.82 -30.44 2.24
C GLY A 28 8.88 -29.40 1.64
N VAL A 29 7.68 -29.84 1.26
CA VAL A 29 6.68 -29.03 0.56
C VAL A 29 5.73 -28.38 1.56
N ARG A 30 5.56 -27.06 1.46
CA ARG A 30 4.55 -26.32 2.22
C ARG A 30 3.29 -26.16 1.37
N ASN A 31 2.14 -26.52 1.94
CA ASN A 31 0.87 -26.35 1.27
C ASN A 31 0.51 -24.85 1.20
N ALA A 32 0.24 -24.35 -0.02
CA ALA A 32 -0.18 -22.97 -0.31
C ALA A 32 -1.49 -22.97 -1.13
N THR A 33 -2.47 -23.75 -0.65
CA THR A 33 -3.83 -23.84 -1.23
C THR A 33 -4.90 -23.28 -0.30
N SER A 34 -4.53 -22.90 0.94
CA SER A 34 -5.43 -22.32 1.92
C SER A 34 -5.27 -20.81 1.97
N VAL A 35 -6.39 -20.09 2.00
CA VAL A 35 -6.39 -18.63 2.07
C VAL A 35 -5.70 -18.17 3.36
N GLY A 36 -4.63 -17.40 3.21
CA GLY A 36 -3.93 -16.76 4.34
C GLY A 36 -4.84 -15.80 5.10
N GLN A 37 -4.72 -15.77 6.42
CA GLN A 37 -5.58 -14.94 7.27
C GLN A 37 -5.34 -13.44 7.04
N PRO A 38 -6.39 -12.61 7.09
CA PRO A 38 -6.24 -11.16 7.10
C PRO A 38 -5.53 -10.69 8.38
N CYS A 39 -4.91 -9.50 8.32
CA CYS A 39 -4.28 -8.89 9.49
C CYS A 39 -5.32 -8.41 10.50
N ALA A 40 -4.92 -8.42 11.77
CA ALA A 40 -5.68 -7.90 12.88
C ALA A 40 -6.19 -6.49 12.59
N GLN A 41 -7.51 -6.31 12.67
CA GLN A 41 -8.21 -5.08 12.35
C GLN A 41 -9.58 -5.06 13.02
N ARG A 42 -10.02 -3.88 13.45
CA ARG A 42 -11.31 -3.68 14.10
C ARG A 42 -11.99 -2.47 13.47
N THR A 43 -13.13 -2.70 12.82
CA THR A 43 -13.92 -1.63 12.23
C THR A 43 -15.40 -1.89 12.49
N PRO A 44 -15.94 -1.38 13.61
CA PRO A 44 -17.33 -1.61 14.01
C PRO A 44 -18.34 -1.20 12.94
N ARG A 45 -18.07 -0.11 12.21
CA ARG A 45 -18.91 0.36 11.09
C ARG A 45 -19.15 -0.70 10.02
N PHE A 46 -18.15 -1.56 9.77
CA PHE A 46 -18.24 -2.65 8.79
C PHE A 46 -18.43 -4.02 9.44
N LYS A 47 -18.66 -4.07 10.76
CA LYS A 47 -18.76 -5.32 11.55
C LYS A 47 -17.54 -6.24 11.39
N ILE A 48 -16.37 -5.63 11.19
CA ILE A 48 -15.10 -6.36 11.07
C ILE A 48 -14.42 -6.39 12.45
N SER A 49 -14.08 -7.60 12.91
CA SER A 49 -13.29 -7.83 14.11
C SER A 49 -12.41 -9.06 13.88
N ILE A 50 -11.13 -8.81 13.60
CA ILE A 50 -10.10 -9.83 13.37
C ILE A 50 -8.99 -9.54 14.37
N THR A 51 -8.59 -10.55 15.14
CA THR A 51 -7.56 -10.42 16.19
C THR A 51 -6.30 -11.23 15.88
N ASN A 52 -6.20 -11.81 14.69
CA ASN A 52 -5.05 -12.62 14.29
C ASN A 52 -3.90 -11.75 13.77
N GLU A 53 -2.75 -11.81 14.43
CA GLU A 53 -1.52 -11.10 14.02
C GLU A 53 -0.70 -11.87 12.99
N ASP A 54 -0.85 -13.19 12.93
CA ASP A 54 -0.15 -14.02 11.95
C ASP A 54 -0.77 -13.86 10.56
N CYS A 55 -0.37 -12.81 9.85
CA CYS A 55 -1.06 -12.37 8.62
C CYS A 55 -0.16 -12.02 7.43
N LEU A 56 1.17 -12.13 7.59
CA LEU A 56 2.17 -11.74 6.56
C LEU A 56 2.25 -12.77 5.42
N PHE A 57 1.17 -12.78 4.64
CA PHE A 57 0.93 -13.66 3.51
C PHE A 57 0.72 -12.88 2.21
N LEU A 58 1.03 -13.53 1.10
CA LEU A 58 0.70 -13.11 -0.26
C LEU A 58 0.04 -14.24 -1.04
N ASP A 59 -0.70 -13.87 -2.09
CA ASP A 59 -1.27 -14.80 -3.06
C ASP A 59 -0.68 -14.55 -4.44
N ILE A 60 -0.48 -15.60 -5.22
CA ILE A 60 0.11 -15.53 -6.57
C ILE A 60 -0.88 -16.11 -7.58
N THR A 61 -1.23 -15.29 -8.57
CA THR A 61 -2.13 -15.66 -9.67
C THR A 61 -1.35 -15.66 -10.97
N VAL A 62 -1.16 -16.85 -11.55
CA VAL A 62 -0.45 -17.07 -12.81
C VAL A 62 -1.46 -17.41 -13.91
N PRO A 63 -1.45 -16.75 -15.08
CA PRO A 63 -2.37 -17.04 -16.18
C PRO A 63 -1.90 -18.25 -16.99
N GLY A 64 -2.83 -19.14 -17.34
CA GLY A 64 -2.60 -20.21 -18.33
C GLY A 64 -1.60 -21.33 -17.94
N GLY A 65 -0.99 -21.26 -16.74
CA GLY A 65 0.01 -22.23 -16.25
C GLY A 65 1.40 -21.61 -16.06
N VAL A 66 2.31 -22.34 -15.39
CA VAL A 66 3.70 -21.86 -15.17
C VAL A 66 4.58 -22.31 -16.34
N ASP A 67 5.14 -21.35 -17.07
CA ASP A 67 6.21 -21.55 -18.04
C ASP A 67 7.40 -20.67 -17.65
N VAL A 68 8.41 -21.27 -17.00
CA VAL A 68 9.59 -20.55 -16.50
C VAL A 68 10.47 -19.95 -17.60
N ASN A 69 10.31 -20.38 -18.84
CA ASN A 69 11.06 -19.84 -19.98
C ASN A 69 10.39 -18.60 -20.58
N LYS A 70 9.10 -18.37 -20.27
CA LYS A 70 8.34 -17.21 -20.72
C LYS A 70 8.10 -16.27 -19.56
N LYS A 71 9.10 -15.45 -19.26
CA LYS A 71 9.03 -14.45 -18.19
C LYS A 71 7.92 -13.42 -18.47
N LYS A 72 6.90 -13.40 -17.61
CA LYS A 72 5.75 -12.49 -17.68
C LYS A 72 5.95 -11.26 -16.80
N PRO A 73 5.39 -10.09 -17.18
CA PRO A 73 5.32 -8.96 -16.27
C PRO A 73 4.60 -9.33 -14.96
N VAL A 74 5.01 -8.69 -13.87
CA VAL A 74 4.49 -8.96 -12.52
C VAL A 74 3.83 -7.70 -11.98
N MET A 75 2.60 -7.83 -11.47
CA MET A 75 1.87 -6.74 -10.82
C MET A 75 1.63 -7.07 -9.35
N VAL A 76 2.13 -6.24 -8.44
CA VAL A 76 2.03 -6.42 -6.99
C VAL A 76 0.99 -5.45 -6.42
N TRP A 77 -0.15 -5.98 -6.00
CA TRP A 77 -1.27 -5.25 -5.44
C TRP A 77 -1.09 -4.98 -3.95
N ILE A 78 -1.19 -3.71 -3.57
CA ILE A 78 -1.22 -3.22 -2.19
C ILE A 78 -2.62 -2.67 -1.90
N HIS A 79 -3.35 -3.32 -1.00
CA HIS A 79 -4.73 -2.94 -0.72
C HIS A 79 -4.86 -1.62 0.06
N GLY A 80 -5.98 -0.92 -0.17
CA GLY A 80 -6.41 0.26 0.58
C GLY A 80 -7.04 -0.09 1.95
N GLY A 81 -7.82 0.84 2.49
CA GLY A 81 -8.49 0.71 3.80
C GLY A 81 -7.95 1.64 4.90
N GLY A 82 -7.43 2.81 4.51
CA GLY A 82 -7.00 3.85 5.46
C GLY A 82 -5.95 3.36 6.47
N TYR A 83 -5.12 2.39 6.09
CA TYR A 83 -4.15 1.71 6.95
C TYR A 83 -4.75 1.03 8.20
N THR A 84 -6.08 0.89 8.30
CA THR A 84 -6.79 0.38 9.48
C THR A 84 -7.53 -0.92 9.22
N LEU A 85 -7.90 -1.18 7.96
CA LEU A 85 -8.65 -2.34 7.52
C LEU A 85 -8.19 -2.78 6.12
N GLY A 86 -8.69 -3.92 5.68
CA GLY A 86 -8.44 -4.47 4.34
C GLY A 86 -7.66 -5.77 4.37
N SER A 87 -7.59 -6.43 3.22
CA SER A 87 -6.81 -7.65 3.02
C SER A 87 -6.67 -7.95 1.54
N LYS A 88 -5.60 -8.66 1.17
CA LYS A 88 -5.47 -9.28 -0.15
C LYS A 88 -6.65 -10.16 -0.52
N ASN A 89 -7.33 -10.77 0.46
CA ASN A 89 -8.42 -11.72 0.25
C ASN A 89 -9.65 -11.08 -0.43
N GLY A 90 -9.78 -9.75 -0.41
CA GLY A 90 -10.84 -9.02 -1.10
C GLY A 90 -10.60 -8.83 -2.60
N TYR A 91 -9.45 -9.25 -3.15
CA TYR A 91 -9.02 -8.92 -4.50
C TYR A 91 -8.74 -10.17 -5.32
N PHE A 92 -9.50 -10.34 -6.42
CA PHE A 92 -9.38 -11.48 -7.32
C PHE A 92 -8.56 -11.09 -8.56
N GLY A 93 -7.26 -11.40 -8.54
CA GLY A 93 -6.34 -11.09 -9.63
C GLY A 93 -6.56 -11.89 -10.93
N ALA A 94 -7.52 -12.83 -10.98
CA ALA A 94 -7.66 -13.77 -12.09
C ALA A 94 -8.00 -13.09 -13.43
N THR A 95 -8.95 -12.16 -13.44
CA THR A 95 -9.32 -11.43 -14.66
C THR A 95 -8.15 -10.64 -15.21
N LEU A 96 -7.46 -9.88 -14.34
CA LEU A 96 -6.29 -9.10 -14.71
C LEU A 96 -5.14 -10.01 -15.21
N ALA A 97 -4.89 -11.12 -14.52
CA ALA A 97 -3.86 -12.07 -14.93
C ALA A 97 -4.12 -12.64 -16.32
N VAL A 98 -5.35 -13.10 -16.59
CA VAL A 98 -5.70 -13.75 -17.86
C VAL A 98 -5.79 -12.76 -19.01
N GLN A 99 -6.45 -11.61 -18.81
CA GLN A 99 -6.63 -10.62 -19.88
C GLN A 99 -5.36 -9.81 -20.17
N GLY A 100 -4.58 -9.49 -19.14
CA GLY A 100 -3.32 -8.76 -19.28
C GLY A 100 -2.11 -9.64 -19.60
N ASP A 101 -2.26 -10.97 -19.53
CA ASP A 101 -1.17 -11.94 -19.58
C ASP A 101 -0.02 -11.63 -18.60
N VAL A 102 -0.39 -11.27 -17.36
CA VAL A 102 0.54 -10.87 -16.28
C VAL A 102 0.40 -11.78 -15.06
N ILE A 103 1.45 -11.88 -14.25
CA ILE A 103 1.34 -12.48 -12.92
C ILE A 103 0.86 -11.42 -11.94
N VAL A 104 -0.21 -11.72 -11.19
CA VAL A 104 -0.73 -10.82 -10.15
C VAL A 104 -0.38 -11.38 -8.79
N VAL A 105 0.28 -10.58 -7.96
CA VAL A 105 0.59 -10.88 -6.56
C VAL A 105 -0.19 -9.92 -5.67
N ALA A 106 -0.97 -10.43 -4.72
CA ALA A 106 -1.68 -9.60 -3.75
C ALA A 106 -1.14 -9.85 -2.34
N ILE A 107 -0.86 -8.79 -1.58
CA ILE A 107 -0.16 -8.89 -0.30
C ILE A 107 -1.02 -8.38 0.87
N ASN A 108 -0.88 -9.00 2.04
CA ASN A 108 -1.28 -8.39 3.31
C ASN A 108 -0.10 -7.60 3.89
N TYR A 109 -0.38 -6.64 4.78
CA TYR A 109 0.59 -5.92 5.61
C TYR A 109 -0.05 -5.54 6.94
N ARG A 110 0.73 -5.34 8.03
CA ARG A 110 0.18 -4.95 9.33
C ARG A 110 -0.57 -3.61 9.26
N LEU A 111 -1.66 -3.52 10.00
CA LEU A 111 -2.60 -2.39 10.01
C LEU A 111 -2.68 -1.76 11.40
N ALA A 112 -3.30 -0.58 11.45
CA ALA A 112 -3.57 0.19 12.65
C ALA A 112 -2.31 0.38 13.52
N MET A 113 -2.47 0.35 14.85
CA MET A 113 -1.37 0.49 15.80
C MET A 113 -0.28 -0.58 15.60
N LEU A 114 -0.64 -1.79 15.18
CA LEU A 114 0.30 -2.88 14.95
C LEU A 114 1.21 -2.62 13.75
N GLY A 115 0.75 -1.83 12.78
CA GLY A 115 1.50 -1.47 11.58
C GLY A 115 2.16 -0.09 11.63
N PHE A 116 1.62 0.86 12.40
CA PHE A 116 1.94 2.28 12.23
C PHE A 116 2.16 3.06 13.53
N LEU A 117 2.16 2.40 14.69
CA LEU A 117 2.49 3.08 15.95
C LEU A 117 3.93 3.60 15.90
N TYR A 118 4.11 4.87 16.23
CA TYR A 118 5.40 5.55 16.33
C TYR A 118 5.77 5.79 17.80
N ASP A 119 6.98 5.45 18.22
CA ASP A 119 7.50 5.67 19.58
C ASP A 119 8.74 6.59 19.59
N GLY A 120 9.18 7.07 18.43
CA GLY A 120 10.36 7.94 18.27
C GLY A 120 11.16 7.62 17.00
N PRO A 121 12.27 8.34 16.74
CA PRO A 121 13.13 8.10 15.58
C PRO A 121 13.55 6.64 15.43
N GLY A 122 13.53 6.13 14.20
CA GLY A 122 13.82 4.74 13.84
C GLY A 122 12.68 3.76 14.10
N THR A 123 11.47 4.24 14.40
CA THR A 123 10.34 3.39 14.78
C THR A 123 9.07 3.68 13.98
N GLY A 124 8.11 2.74 14.01
CA GLY A 124 6.88 2.82 13.23
C GLY A 124 7.05 2.29 11.81
N ASN A 125 6.07 2.61 10.95
CA ASN A 125 6.03 2.18 9.55
C ASN A 125 6.19 0.67 9.32
N PHE A 126 5.91 -0.18 10.31
CA PHE A 126 6.03 -1.63 10.21
C PHE A 126 5.19 -2.21 9.06
N GLY A 127 4.00 -1.64 8.79
CA GLY A 127 3.19 -1.99 7.64
C GLY A 127 3.88 -1.67 6.30
N LEU A 128 4.64 -0.58 6.20
CA LEU A 128 5.44 -0.26 4.99
C LEU A 128 6.64 -1.20 4.86
N TRP A 129 7.26 -1.57 5.98
CA TRP A 129 8.33 -2.57 6.00
C TRP A 129 7.82 -3.96 5.58
N ASP A 130 6.61 -4.34 5.98
CA ASP A 130 5.94 -5.57 5.55
C ASP A 130 5.72 -5.57 4.04
N GLN A 131 5.21 -4.48 3.48
CA GLN A 131 5.04 -4.32 2.04
C GLN A 131 6.37 -4.46 1.29
N ARG A 132 7.43 -3.81 1.79
CA ARG A 132 8.77 -3.93 1.22
C ARG A 132 9.27 -5.37 1.27
N ALA A 133 9.08 -6.07 2.38
CA ALA A 133 9.48 -7.47 2.52
C ALA A 133 8.74 -8.37 1.53
N ALA A 134 7.45 -8.12 1.29
CA ALA A 134 6.69 -8.84 0.28
C ALA A 134 7.18 -8.56 -1.15
N ILE A 135 7.48 -7.30 -1.49
CA ILE A 135 8.03 -6.93 -2.81
C ILE A 135 9.41 -7.57 -3.02
N MET A 136 10.26 -7.57 -1.99
CA MET A 136 11.56 -8.24 -2.02
C MET A 136 11.41 -9.75 -2.20
N TRP A 137 10.47 -10.38 -1.48
CA TRP A 137 10.15 -11.79 -1.67
C TRP A 137 9.72 -12.08 -3.11
N VAL A 138 8.89 -11.22 -3.72
CA VAL A 138 8.50 -11.34 -5.12
C VAL A 138 9.73 -11.26 -6.03
N LYS A 139 10.59 -10.24 -5.88
CA LYS A 139 11.80 -10.11 -6.69
C LYS A 139 12.72 -11.34 -6.61
N GLU A 140 12.82 -11.95 -5.44
CA GLU A 140 13.69 -13.11 -5.21
C GLU A 140 13.10 -14.47 -5.64
N ASN A 141 11.79 -14.54 -5.91
CA ASN A 141 11.11 -15.83 -6.11
C ASN A 141 10.18 -15.89 -7.33
N ILE A 142 9.81 -14.76 -7.93
CA ILE A 142 8.74 -14.75 -8.95
C ILE A 142 9.15 -15.45 -10.25
N ASP A 143 10.44 -15.57 -10.52
CA ASP A 143 11.02 -16.32 -11.63
C ASP A 143 10.58 -17.80 -11.64
N LYS A 144 10.48 -18.42 -10.45
CA LYS A 144 9.99 -19.80 -10.27
C LYS A 144 8.52 -19.97 -10.67
N PHE A 145 7.79 -18.87 -10.80
CA PHE A 145 6.39 -18.84 -11.23
C PHE A 145 6.23 -18.36 -12.68
N GLY A 146 7.34 -18.19 -13.42
CA GLY A 146 7.34 -17.64 -14.78
C GLY A 146 7.22 -16.12 -14.83
N GLY A 147 7.49 -15.42 -13.73
CA GLY A 147 7.52 -13.96 -13.69
C GLY A 147 8.90 -13.40 -14.03
N ASP A 148 8.93 -12.16 -14.50
CA ASP A 148 10.17 -11.41 -14.66
C ASP A 148 10.46 -10.56 -13.41
N PRO A 149 11.52 -10.88 -12.62
CA PRO A 149 11.90 -10.07 -11.46
C PRO A 149 12.44 -8.68 -11.82
N GLU A 150 12.70 -8.43 -13.11
CA GLU A 150 13.10 -7.13 -13.65
C GLU A 150 11.94 -6.38 -14.31
N LEU A 151 10.71 -6.90 -14.21
CA LEU A 151 9.51 -6.26 -14.77
C LEU A 151 8.34 -6.24 -13.76
N ILE A 152 8.62 -5.73 -12.57
CA ILE A 152 7.68 -5.59 -11.46
C ILE A 152 7.02 -4.21 -11.50
N THR A 153 5.68 -4.20 -11.46
CA THR A 153 4.84 -3.02 -11.27
C THR A 153 4.16 -3.11 -9.92
N ILE A 154 4.34 -2.11 -9.04
CA ILE A 154 3.54 -1.99 -7.81
C ILE A 154 2.30 -1.15 -8.10
N PHE A 155 1.14 -1.54 -7.55
CA PHE A 155 -0.09 -0.78 -7.71
C PHE A 155 -1.00 -0.90 -6.48
N GLY A 156 -1.83 0.11 -6.25
CA GLY A 156 -2.71 0.15 -5.09
C GLY A 156 -3.72 1.28 -5.18
N GLU A 157 -4.79 1.14 -4.40
CA GLU A 157 -5.90 2.10 -4.30
C GLU A 157 -5.99 2.70 -2.90
N SER A 158 -6.38 3.99 -2.82
CA SER A 158 -6.54 4.73 -1.55
C SER A 158 -5.26 4.67 -0.70
N ALA A 159 -5.31 4.11 0.51
CA ALA A 159 -4.12 3.89 1.35
C ALA A 159 -3.07 2.97 0.69
N GLY A 160 -3.49 2.10 -0.22
CA GLY A 160 -2.61 1.31 -1.08
C GLY A 160 -1.88 2.19 -2.10
N ALA A 161 -2.54 3.20 -2.67
CA ALA A 161 -1.89 4.20 -3.52
C ALA A 161 -0.91 5.09 -2.72
N GLY A 162 -1.28 5.46 -1.47
CA GLY A 162 -0.37 6.07 -0.51
C GLY A 162 0.85 5.19 -0.21
N SER A 163 0.64 3.90 -0.07
CA SER A 163 1.71 2.91 0.08
C SER A 163 2.61 2.82 -1.15
N VAL A 164 2.06 2.89 -2.36
CA VAL A 164 2.86 2.96 -3.61
C VAL A 164 3.75 4.21 -3.62
N SER A 165 3.20 5.38 -3.24
CA SER A 165 4.01 6.59 -3.02
C SER A 165 5.12 6.36 -1.99
N ALA A 166 4.80 5.70 -0.87
CA ALA A 166 5.77 5.39 0.17
C ALA A 166 6.91 4.53 -0.35
N GLN A 167 6.60 3.46 -1.10
CA GLN A 167 7.62 2.58 -1.64
C GLN A 167 8.50 3.28 -2.69
N LEU A 168 7.95 4.19 -3.50
CA LEU A 168 8.74 5.03 -4.41
C LEU A 168 9.75 5.90 -3.65
N MET A 169 9.32 6.47 -2.53
CA MET A 169 10.15 7.39 -1.75
C MET A 169 11.11 6.72 -0.76
N GLY A 170 10.82 5.48 -0.36
CA GLY A 170 11.62 4.73 0.60
C GLY A 170 13.06 4.52 0.15
N ARG A 171 14.03 4.91 0.99
CA ARG A 171 15.46 4.87 0.66
C ARG A 171 16.03 3.46 0.42
N HIS A 172 15.28 2.42 0.78
CA HIS A 172 15.71 1.03 0.73
C HIS A 172 15.22 0.26 -0.51
N ASN A 173 14.65 0.96 -1.49
CA ASN A 173 13.86 0.35 -2.56
C ASN A 173 14.45 0.45 -3.97
N THR A 174 15.68 0.96 -4.10
CA THR A 174 16.37 1.06 -5.40
C THR A 174 16.44 -0.30 -6.08
N GLY A 175 15.88 -0.39 -7.30
CA GLY A 175 15.88 -1.61 -8.11
C GLY A 175 14.88 -2.69 -7.69
N LEU A 176 14.00 -2.44 -6.72
CA LEU A 176 13.00 -3.42 -6.28
C LEU A 176 11.82 -3.57 -7.25
N PHE A 177 11.46 -2.52 -7.96
CA PHE A 177 10.37 -2.50 -8.94
C PHE A 177 10.65 -1.46 -10.03
N GLN A 178 10.00 -1.62 -11.17
CA GLN A 178 10.27 -0.84 -12.38
C GLN A 178 9.12 0.09 -12.75
N ARG A 179 7.91 -0.10 -12.23
CA ARG A 179 6.73 0.74 -12.50
C ARG A 179 5.85 0.88 -11.28
N ALA A 180 5.05 1.95 -11.25
CA ALA A 180 4.10 2.23 -10.18
C ALA A 180 2.76 2.74 -10.73
N ILE A 181 1.66 2.38 -10.07
CA ILE A 181 0.30 2.88 -10.37
C ILE A 181 -0.38 3.28 -9.05
N GLN A 182 -0.97 4.47 -9.03
CA GLN A 182 -1.64 5.07 -7.89
C GLN A 182 -3.09 5.39 -8.21
N GLU A 183 -4.01 4.68 -7.56
CA GLU A 183 -5.45 4.84 -7.78
C GLU A 183 -6.05 5.59 -6.58
N SER A 184 -6.50 6.83 -6.79
CA SER A 184 -7.25 7.61 -5.79
C SER A 184 -6.50 7.91 -4.48
N GLY A 185 -5.17 8.03 -4.53
CA GLY A 185 -4.37 8.35 -3.35
C GLY A 185 -2.90 8.60 -3.59
N SER A 186 -2.25 9.28 -2.66
CA SER A 186 -0.79 9.41 -2.59
C SER A 186 -0.35 9.76 -1.17
N LEU A 187 0.96 9.79 -0.90
CA LEU A 187 1.45 10.36 0.37
C LEU A 187 1.17 11.87 0.52
N TYR A 188 0.80 12.56 -0.55
CA TYR A 188 0.42 13.99 -0.52
C TYR A 188 -1.06 14.22 -0.18
N SER A 189 -1.87 13.16 -0.14
CA SER A 189 -3.23 13.26 0.37
C SER A 189 -3.19 13.70 1.85
N HIS A 190 -4.18 14.45 2.31
CA HIS A 190 -4.20 14.95 3.70
C HIS A 190 -4.22 13.81 4.76
N TRP A 191 -4.59 12.60 4.36
CA TRP A 191 -4.59 11.35 5.12
C TRP A 191 -3.42 10.42 4.73
N GLY A 192 -2.54 10.86 3.83
CA GLY A 192 -1.43 10.06 3.34
C GLY A 192 -0.25 10.04 4.30
N TRP A 193 -0.08 11.10 5.11
CA TRP A 193 1.16 11.36 5.84
C TRP A 193 0.94 12.20 7.10
N PHE A 194 1.63 11.86 8.20
CA PHE A 194 1.65 12.68 9.42
C PHE A 194 2.59 13.87 9.30
N ASN A 195 2.03 15.08 9.41
CA ASN A 195 2.75 16.33 9.18
C ASN A 195 3.18 17.08 10.47
N SER A 196 3.04 16.47 11.65
CA SER A 196 3.27 17.18 12.92
C SER A 196 3.86 16.28 14.01
N GLU A 197 5.04 16.64 14.50
CA GLU A 197 5.64 16.02 15.69
C GLU A 197 4.74 16.14 16.93
N ASN A 198 4.02 17.26 17.06
CA ASN A 198 3.06 17.44 18.17
C ASN A 198 1.94 16.41 18.11
N GLN A 199 1.41 16.09 16.92
CA GLN A 199 0.40 15.03 16.79
C GLN A 199 0.96 13.67 17.16
N LEU A 200 2.17 13.34 16.69
CA LEU A 200 2.82 12.07 17.05
C LEU A 200 3.07 11.95 18.56
N PHE A 201 3.48 13.06 19.19
CA PHE A 201 3.63 13.15 20.64
C PHE A 201 2.30 12.94 21.37
N GLU A 202 1.23 13.65 20.97
CA GLU A 202 -0.10 13.53 21.57
C GLU A 202 -0.65 12.11 21.48
N ILE A 203 -0.53 11.48 20.31
CA ILE A 203 -0.94 10.08 20.09
C ILE A 203 -0.17 9.15 21.03
N ARG A 204 1.16 9.30 21.09
CA ARG A 204 2.02 8.47 21.94
C ARG A 204 1.67 8.62 23.42
N GLU A 205 1.50 9.83 23.91
CA GLU A 205 1.16 10.09 25.32
C GLU A 205 -0.27 9.62 25.66
N SER A 206 -1.22 9.76 24.74
CA SER A 206 -2.58 9.20 24.86
C SER A 206 -2.53 7.69 25.05
N ILE A 207 -1.77 6.98 24.22
CA ILE A 207 -1.58 5.53 24.31
C ILE A 207 -0.88 5.14 25.62
N ARG A 208 0.16 5.88 26.02
CA ARG A 208 0.85 5.66 27.31
C ARG A 208 -0.13 5.73 28.47
N ASN A 209 -0.97 6.77 28.51
CA ASN A 209 -1.94 6.97 29.57
C ASN A 209 -3.02 5.87 29.58
N GLN A 210 -3.56 5.50 28.42
CA GLN A 210 -4.61 4.47 28.33
C GLN A 210 -4.13 3.08 28.76
N HIS A 211 -2.86 2.74 28.54
CA HIS A 211 -2.30 1.44 28.90
C HIS A 211 -1.46 1.44 30.18
N ASN A 212 -1.40 2.57 30.90
CA ASN A 212 -0.59 2.77 32.10
C ASN A 212 0.90 2.46 31.88
N CYS A 213 1.45 2.86 30.74
CA CYS A 213 2.87 2.69 30.43
C CYS A 213 3.73 3.65 31.25
N SER A 214 4.87 3.18 31.75
CA SER A 214 5.85 4.05 32.42
C SER A 214 6.41 5.09 31.44
N LYS A 215 6.74 6.29 31.93
CA LYS A 215 7.40 7.32 31.11
C LYS A 215 8.82 6.92 30.69
N ASP A 216 9.47 6.07 31.49
CA ASP A 216 10.86 5.65 31.27
C ASP A 216 10.98 4.40 30.36
N GLU A 217 9.86 3.81 29.95
CA GLU A 217 9.85 2.66 29.04
C GLU A 217 9.34 3.02 27.63
N SER A 218 9.76 2.25 26.64
CA SER A 218 9.17 2.32 25.29
C SER A 218 7.69 1.93 25.33
N VAL A 219 6.84 2.62 24.55
CA VAL A 219 5.43 2.23 24.39
C VAL A 219 5.33 0.82 23.84
N TYR A 220 6.19 0.42 22.91
CA TYR A 220 6.17 -0.95 22.38
C TYR A 220 6.38 -2.01 23.44
N LYS A 221 7.31 -1.78 24.38
CA LYS A 221 7.59 -2.73 25.47
C LYS A 221 6.39 -2.86 26.40
N CYS A 222 5.72 -1.75 26.71
CA CYS A 222 4.49 -1.74 27.50
C CYS A 222 3.35 -2.52 26.80
N LEU A 223 3.23 -2.38 25.47
CA LEU A 223 2.16 -2.98 24.68
C LEU A 223 2.43 -4.42 24.21
N GLU A 224 3.67 -4.92 24.34
CA GLU A 224 4.12 -6.20 23.78
C GLU A 224 3.27 -7.40 24.24
N ASN A 225 2.85 -7.40 25.51
CA ASN A 225 2.09 -8.49 26.13
C ASN A 225 0.58 -8.25 26.18
N LYS A 226 0.10 -7.12 25.66
CA LYS A 226 -1.34 -6.80 25.64
C LYS A 226 -2.09 -7.67 24.64
N SER A 227 -3.39 -7.87 24.87
CA SER A 227 -4.21 -8.60 23.90
C SER A 227 -4.43 -7.75 22.64
N VAL A 228 -4.54 -8.41 21.48
CA VAL A 228 -4.79 -7.72 20.21
C VAL A 228 -6.11 -6.96 20.23
N ASP A 229 -7.13 -7.52 20.89
CA ASP A 229 -8.42 -6.84 21.02
C ASP A 229 -8.32 -5.56 21.86
N GLU A 230 -7.57 -5.59 22.97
CA GLU A 230 -7.27 -4.40 23.78
C GLU A 230 -6.59 -3.34 22.90
N LEU A 231 -5.52 -3.72 22.18
CA LEU A 231 -4.78 -2.81 21.31
C LEU A 231 -5.63 -2.21 20.18
N LEU A 232 -6.52 -2.98 19.57
CA LEU A 232 -7.40 -2.50 18.51
C LEU A 232 -8.61 -1.72 19.03
N SER A 233 -8.89 -1.79 20.33
CA SER A 233 -9.92 -1.00 20.99
C SER A 233 -9.42 0.34 21.51
N THR A 234 -8.10 0.55 21.56
CA THR A 234 -7.46 1.80 21.98
C THR A 234 -7.86 2.95 21.05
N ALA A 235 -8.44 4.00 21.60
CA ALA A 235 -8.69 5.22 20.86
C ALA A 235 -7.35 5.93 20.63
N VAL A 236 -7.08 6.41 19.41
CA VAL A 236 -5.82 7.11 19.12
C VAL A 236 -5.82 8.44 19.88
N THR A 237 -6.91 9.20 19.79
CA THR A 237 -7.21 10.39 20.62
C THR A 237 -8.73 10.63 20.76
N ASP A 238 -9.13 11.53 21.65
CA ASP A 238 -10.51 12.05 21.72
C ASP A 238 -10.89 12.91 20.49
N ASN A 239 -9.91 13.28 19.65
CA ASN A 239 -10.14 14.04 18.43
C ASN A 239 -10.34 13.10 17.23
N PRO A 240 -11.56 13.00 16.67
CA PRO A 240 -11.83 12.11 15.56
C PRO A 240 -11.07 12.47 14.27
N LEU A 241 -10.54 13.69 14.15
CA LEU A 241 -9.71 14.12 13.01
C LEU A 241 -8.26 13.62 13.11
N VAL A 242 -7.82 13.17 14.28
CA VAL A 242 -6.46 12.65 14.56
C VAL A 242 -6.49 11.12 14.73
N ASN A 243 -7.68 10.50 14.67
CA ASN A 243 -7.91 9.05 14.82
C ASN A 243 -7.58 8.23 13.55
N HIS A 244 -6.50 8.56 12.87
CA HIS A 244 -6.09 7.84 11.68
C HIS A 244 -4.65 7.36 11.82
N TRP A 245 -4.39 6.14 11.34
CA TRP A 245 -3.05 5.59 11.26
C TRP A 245 -2.48 5.94 9.89
N HIS A 246 -1.25 6.44 9.83
CA HIS A 246 -0.59 6.81 8.60
C HIS A 246 0.90 6.50 8.67
N PRO A 247 1.59 6.45 7.53
CA PRO A 247 3.02 6.64 7.46
C PRO A 247 3.51 7.86 8.23
N VAL A 248 4.65 7.71 8.90
CA VAL A 248 5.31 8.74 9.73
C VAL A 248 6.74 9.02 9.24
N PRO A 249 7.27 10.23 9.43
CA PRO A 249 8.70 10.52 9.25
C PRO A 249 9.50 9.81 10.35
N ASP A 250 9.95 8.58 10.07
CA ASP A 250 10.59 7.69 11.04
C ASP A 250 12.11 7.79 11.06
N ASP A 251 12.72 8.68 10.29
CA ASP A 251 14.19 8.81 10.14
C ASP A 251 14.88 7.50 9.69
N ASP A 252 14.13 6.59 9.09
CA ASP A 252 14.57 5.26 8.71
C ASP A 252 13.96 4.81 7.38
N PHE A 253 12.68 4.42 7.33
CA PHE A 253 12.03 4.14 6.04
C PHE A 253 12.05 5.39 5.14
N PHE A 254 11.74 6.54 5.73
CA PHE A 254 11.92 7.86 5.13
C PHE A 254 13.11 8.57 5.77
N LEU A 255 13.86 9.34 4.99
CA LEU A 255 14.77 10.32 5.57
C LEU A 255 13.93 11.43 6.23
N SER A 256 14.45 12.04 7.30
CA SER A 256 13.80 13.11 8.07
C SER A 256 13.34 14.23 7.13
N TYR A 257 12.07 14.21 6.73
CA TYR A 257 11.51 15.19 5.82
C TYR A 257 10.20 15.71 6.42
N THR A 258 10.09 17.03 6.51
CA THR A 258 8.80 17.72 6.48
C THR A 258 8.07 17.39 5.17
N SER A 259 6.75 17.53 5.10
CA SER A 259 6.00 17.34 3.83
C SER A 259 6.56 18.14 2.65
N GLN A 260 7.10 19.33 2.93
CA GLN A 260 7.77 20.16 1.93
C GLN A 260 9.10 19.56 1.45
N GLU A 261 9.83 18.91 2.34
CA GLU A 261 11.06 18.20 2.00
C GLU A 261 10.78 16.86 1.33
N VAL A 262 9.67 16.18 1.63
CA VAL A 262 9.19 15.00 0.88
C VAL A 262 8.97 15.39 -0.58
N TYR A 263 8.29 16.53 -0.82
CA TYR A 263 8.13 17.11 -2.16
C TYR A 263 9.48 17.39 -2.84
N ASN A 264 10.41 18.05 -2.15
CA ASN A 264 11.74 18.33 -2.69
C ASN A 264 12.61 17.06 -2.89
N ALA A 265 12.42 16.04 -2.06
CA ALA A 265 13.12 14.76 -2.13
C ALA A 265 12.67 13.95 -3.32
N THR A 266 11.39 14.00 -3.73
CA THR A 266 10.95 13.36 -4.98
C THR A 266 11.67 13.91 -6.21
N GLN A 267 12.10 15.17 -6.21
CA GLN A 267 12.88 15.75 -7.31
C GLN A 267 14.34 15.24 -7.34
N ARG A 268 14.83 14.60 -6.28
CA ARG A 268 16.22 14.15 -6.13
C ARG A 268 16.37 12.66 -5.83
N ASN A 269 15.27 11.90 -5.84
CA ASN A 269 15.27 10.53 -5.38
C ASN A 269 15.94 9.60 -6.42
N PRO A 270 16.97 8.83 -6.07
CA PRO A 270 17.63 7.89 -6.99
C PRO A 270 16.73 6.71 -7.41
N ASN A 271 15.61 6.47 -6.72
CA ASN A 271 14.58 5.52 -7.15
C ASN A 271 13.73 6.07 -8.31
N LEU A 272 13.92 7.33 -8.71
CA LEU A 272 13.30 7.94 -9.88
C LEU A 272 14.38 8.15 -10.96
N PRO A 273 14.05 7.88 -12.25
CA PRO A 273 12.68 7.81 -12.78
C PRO A 273 12.14 6.37 -12.94
N VAL A 274 11.17 6.01 -12.08
CA VAL A 274 10.27 4.87 -12.27
C VAL A 274 8.99 5.41 -12.94
N PRO A 275 8.56 4.88 -14.10
CA PRO A 275 7.28 5.27 -14.70
C PRO A 275 6.11 5.12 -13.72
N LEU A 276 5.33 6.19 -13.58
CA LEU A 276 4.30 6.34 -12.54
C LEU A 276 2.96 6.77 -13.15
N ALA A 277 1.92 5.94 -13.04
CA ALA A 277 0.53 6.28 -13.37
C ALA A 277 -0.23 6.78 -12.14
N VAL A 278 -1.02 7.84 -12.27
CA VAL A 278 -1.83 8.40 -11.18
C VAL A 278 -3.22 8.74 -11.69
N GLY A 279 -4.27 8.26 -11.02
CA GLY A 279 -5.65 8.56 -11.38
C GLY A 279 -6.50 8.90 -10.16
N THR A 280 -7.54 9.70 -10.36
CA THR A 280 -8.57 10.00 -9.35
C THR A 280 -9.96 9.86 -9.96
N PRO A 281 -10.96 9.39 -9.20
CA PRO A 281 -12.32 9.38 -9.66
C PRO A 281 -12.86 10.82 -9.65
N THR A 282 -13.87 11.09 -10.46
CA THR A 282 -14.57 12.40 -10.50
C THR A 282 -15.29 12.80 -9.20
N TRP A 283 -15.17 12.02 -8.12
CA TRP A 283 -15.79 12.28 -6.82
C TRP A 283 -14.90 13.18 -5.93
N PRO A 284 -15.45 14.25 -5.33
CA PRO A 284 -14.67 15.30 -4.67
C PRO A 284 -13.90 14.88 -3.40
N LEU A 285 -14.11 13.66 -2.88
CA LEU A 285 -13.45 13.16 -1.66
C LEU A 285 -12.02 12.64 -1.90
N PHE A 286 -11.60 12.41 -3.16
CA PHE A 286 -10.31 11.77 -3.50
C PHE A 286 -9.39 12.67 -4.32
N ASN A 287 -9.44 13.98 -4.08
CA ASN A 287 -8.62 14.95 -4.81
C ASN A 287 -7.13 14.67 -4.56
N VAL A 288 -6.45 14.04 -5.54
CA VAL A 288 -4.99 13.89 -5.59
C VAL A 288 -4.51 14.97 -6.56
N SER A 289 -3.58 15.81 -6.14
CA SER A 289 -3.10 16.95 -6.94
C SER A 289 -2.22 16.56 -8.15
N ALA A 290 -2.51 15.45 -8.84
CA ALA A 290 -1.77 15.03 -10.03
C ALA A 290 -2.66 14.21 -10.97
N ASP A 291 -3.34 14.89 -11.89
CA ASP A 291 -4.16 14.28 -12.94
C ASP A 291 -3.28 13.83 -14.12
N THR A 292 -2.71 12.62 -14.08
CA THR A 292 -1.95 12.03 -15.20
C THR A 292 -2.48 10.64 -15.56
N VAL A 293 -3.44 10.63 -16.49
CA VAL A 293 -4.06 9.41 -17.03
C VAL A 293 -3.09 8.72 -18.00
N MET A 294 -2.83 7.42 -17.78
CA MET A 294 -1.99 6.59 -18.65
C MET A 294 -2.70 5.32 -19.12
N GLU A 295 -2.48 4.95 -20.38
CA GLU A 295 -2.96 3.69 -20.98
C GLU A 295 -1.88 2.62 -20.88
N PHE A 296 -2.31 1.39 -20.58
CA PHE A 296 -1.48 0.20 -20.68
C PHE A 296 -1.98 -0.67 -21.85
N ASN A 297 -1.13 -0.94 -22.83
CA ASN A 297 -1.39 -1.96 -23.84
C ASN A 297 -0.15 -2.85 -24.07
N SER A 298 -0.30 -3.88 -24.90
CA SER A 298 0.74 -4.88 -25.20
C SER A 298 2.03 -4.30 -25.82
N ALA A 299 2.06 -3.02 -26.18
CA ALA A 299 3.23 -2.32 -26.71
C ALA A 299 3.95 -1.44 -25.67
N GLY A 300 3.46 -1.38 -24.42
CA GLY A 300 4.05 -0.60 -23.33
C GLY A 300 3.21 0.60 -22.89
N LEU A 301 3.81 1.44 -22.04
CA LEU A 301 3.17 2.58 -21.36
C LEU A 301 3.02 3.77 -22.31
N LYS A 302 1.80 4.33 -22.44
CA LYS A 302 1.55 5.56 -23.20
C LYS A 302 0.90 6.62 -22.30
N VAL A 303 1.53 7.80 -22.22
CA VAL A 303 0.96 8.99 -21.55
C VAL A 303 -0.14 9.56 -22.44
N ILE A 304 -1.37 9.72 -21.91
CA ILE A 304 -2.51 10.22 -22.69
C ILE A 304 -2.95 11.63 -22.27
N ALA A 305 -2.55 12.12 -21.09
CA ALA A 305 -2.84 13.48 -20.66
C ALA A 305 -1.79 14.04 -19.69
N THR A 306 -1.37 15.28 -19.91
CA THR A 306 -0.64 16.12 -18.96
C THR A 306 -1.32 17.49 -18.89
N PRO A 307 -1.44 18.15 -17.72
CA PRO A 307 -2.00 19.50 -17.67
C PRO A 307 -1.05 20.47 -18.37
N GLU A 308 -1.41 20.94 -19.57
CA GLU A 308 -0.90 22.23 -20.01
C GLU A 308 -1.52 23.31 -19.12
N LYS A 309 -0.61 24.16 -18.64
CA LYS A 309 -0.80 25.31 -17.77
C LYS A 309 -1.96 26.18 -18.29
N ASP A 310 -2.89 26.52 -17.40
CA ASP A 310 -3.98 27.51 -17.53
C ASP A 310 -5.40 26.95 -17.75
N ARG A 311 -6.08 26.66 -16.63
CA ARG A 311 -7.48 27.08 -16.38
C ARG A 311 -7.93 26.69 -14.97
N LEU A 312 -7.67 27.58 -14.02
CA LEU A 312 -8.20 27.53 -12.65
C LEU A 312 -9.59 28.19 -12.53
N LEU A 313 -10.36 28.36 -13.61
CA LEU A 313 -11.65 29.07 -13.56
C LEU A 313 -12.71 28.39 -14.46
N ASN A 314 -13.85 28.05 -13.84
CA ASN A 314 -15.17 27.76 -14.42
C ASN A 314 -15.38 26.47 -15.23
N LEU A 315 -15.49 25.32 -14.54
CA LEU A 315 -16.00 24.06 -15.11
C LEU A 315 -17.42 23.66 -14.62
N THR A 316 -18.19 24.59 -14.05
CA THR A 316 -19.61 24.37 -13.75
C THR A 316 -20.54 24.62 -14.93
N GLU A 317 -20.14 25.38 -15.97
CA GLU A 317 -21.03 25.75 -17.08
C GLU A 317 -20.83 24.93 -18.37
N THR A 318 -19.72 24.23 -18.56
CA THR A 318 -19.47 23.50 -19.83
C THR A 318 -20.02 22.07 -19.83
N LEU A 319 -20.37 21.50 -18.67
CA LEU A 319 -20.94 20.14 -18.55
C LEU A 319 -22.43 20.06 -18.96
N PHE A 320 -23.12 21.19 -19.17
CA PHE A 320 -24.49 21.20 -19.69
C PHE A 320 -24.59 21.19 -21.23
N ALA A 321 -23.50 21.51 -21.96
CA ALA A 321 -23.53 21.61 -23.42
C ALA A 321 -23.18 20.30 -24.17
N ALA A 322 -22.62 19.30 -23.50
CA ALA A 322 -22.18 18.05 -24.15
C ALA A 322 -23.23 16.90 -24.14
N ARG A 323 -24.48 17.18 -23.74
CA ARG A 323 -25.59 16.20 -23.81
C ARG A 323 -26.37 16.18 -25.12
N THR A 324 -25.93 16.92 -26.14
CA THR A 324 -26.56 16.96 -27.45
C THR A 324 -25.52 16.94 -28.56
N ALA A 325 -24.87 15.79 -28.75
CA ALA A 325 -24.33 15.39 -30.05
C ALA A 325 -24.18 13.86 -30.06
N GLN A 326 -25.09 13.22 -30.78
CA GLN A 326 -25.23 11.78 -30.93
C GLN A 326 -24.57 11.35 -32.25
N VAL A 327 -24.11 10.09 -32.30
CA VAL A 327 -23.91 9.25 -33.50
C VAL A 327 -22.68 9.53 -34.40
N ASN A 328 -21.65 8.66 -34.31
CA ASN A 328 -21.21 7.79 -35.41
C ASN A 328 -20.01 6.90 -35.00
N ALA A 329 -19.91 5.77 -35.70
CA ALA A 329 -19.24 4.52 -35.33
C ALA A 329 -17.70 4.46 -35.51
N ASP A 330 -17.16 3.34 -35.02
CA ASP A 330 -15.89 2.68 -35.36
C ASP A 330 -14.57 3.22 -34.79
N LYS A 331 -14.13 2.65 -33.64
CA LYS A 331 -12.81 2.02 -33.39
C LYS A 331 -12.60 1.66 -31.90
N ALA A 332 -12.23 0.38 -31.67
CA ALA A 332 -11.58 -0.27 -30.51
C ALA A 332 -12.16 -0.06 -29.07
N PRO A 333 -12.38 -1.13 -28.28
CA PRO A 333 -12.82 -1.00 -26.89
C PRO A 333 -11.61 -0.66 -26.00
N GLY A 334 -11.36 0.63 -25.81
CA GLY A 334 -10.57 1.09 -24.66
C GLY A 334 -11.39 0.93 -23.38
N ILE A 335 -10.85 0.24 -22.38
CA ILE A 335 -11.45 0.21 -21.04
C ILE A 335 -11.21 1.59 -20.41
N PHE A 336 -12.28 2.36 -20.25
CA PHE A 336 -12.27 3.60 -19.49
C PHE A 336 -12.31 3.24 -18.00
N ILE A 337 -11.24 3.52 -17.26
CA ILE A 337 -11.28 3.58 -15.80
C ILE A 337 -11.62 5.04 -15.46
N VAL A 338 -12.83 5.25 -14.94
CA VAL A 338 -13.43 6.57 -14.62
C VAL A 338 -13.12 7.00 -13.20
#